data_AF-A0ABD0MP75-F1
#
_entry.id   AF-A0ABD0MP75-F1
#
_cell.length_a   1.000
_cell.length_b   1.000
_cell.length_c   1.000
_cell.angle_alpha   90.00
_cell.angle_beta   90.00
_cell.angle_gamma   90.00
#
_symmetry.space_group_name_H-M   'P 1'
#
loop_
_entity.id
_entity.type
_entity.pdbx_description
1 polymer ?
#
loop_
_entity_poly.entity_id
_entity_poly.type
_entity_poly.pdbx_seq_one_letter_code
_entity_poly.pdbx_strand_id
1 'polypeptide(L)'
;DCHYLGISNSFDHQRMLKSARVCEVKTRNEENGRNHICFRDKVADSIYDMFHTRYTLYLQAYQHKIVNIIEEKISEALLAAKDKSTKLSQAVESISEIKTHISGTEEVDENTRTNVLEKFTKLTDHIFEEILYSTDDELKDARTKLQDVVKRRLPKCVGENRISQNMFENKQLLQ
;
A
#
# COMPACT_ATOMS: atom_id res chain seq x y z
N ASP A 1 9.61 10.22 3.19
CA ASP A 1 8.63 10.83 2.26
C ASP A 1 8.76 12.34 2.21
N CYS A 2 8.48 13.07 3.30
CA CYS A 2 8.60 14.54 3.36
C CYS A 2 9.88 15.10 2.71
N HIS A 3 11.04 14.51 3.04
CA HIS A 3 12.34 14.92 2.48
C HIS A 3 12.39 14.81 0.94
N TYR A 4 12.01 13.67 0.38
CA TYR A 4 12.07 13.43 -1.08
C TYR A 4 10.96 14.13 -1.86
N LEU A 5 9.82 14.39 -1.21
CA LEU A 5 8.69 15.11 -1.80
C LEU A 5 8.81 16.63 -1.67
N GLY A 6 9.77 17.14 -0.88
CA GLY A 6 9.90 18.57 -0.60
C GLY A 6 8.77 19.14 0.26
N ILE A 7 8.09 18.30 1.03
CA ILE A 7 7.00 18.70 1.94
C ILE A 7 7.58 18.91 3.33
N SER A 8 7.24 20.01 3.99
CA SER A 8 7.67 20.27 5.36
C SER A 8 7.04 19.29 6.34
N ASN A 9 7.85 18.64 7.17
CA ASN A 9 7.39 17.84 8.30
C ASN A 9 7.43 18.66 9.59
N SER A 10 6.27 18.97 10.18
CA SER A 10 6.20 19.67 11.48
C SER A 10 6.36 18.73 12.68
N PHE A 11 6.25 17.41 12.46
CA PHE A 11 6.29 16.43 13.55
C PHE A 11 7.73 16.08 13.99
N ASP A 12 8.06 16.43 15.24
CA ASP A 12 9.32 16.08 15.91
C ASP A 12 9.17 14.77 16.73
N HIS A 13 9.55 13.66 16.09
CA HIS A 13 9.55 12.35 16.71
C HIS A 13 10.56 12.22 17.87
N GLN A 14 11.68 12.95 17.86
CA GLN A 14 12.69 12.87 18.92
C GLN A 14 12.16 13.47 20.22
N ARG A 15 11.47 14.61 20.14
CA ARG A 15 10.80 15.23 21.29
C ARG A 15 9.69 14.33 21.85
N MET A 16 8.94 13.67 20.97
CA MET A 16 7.89 12.73 21.37
C MET A 16 8.48 11.51 22.10
N LEU A 17 9.52 10.89 21.56
CA LEU A 17 10.19 9.72 22.15
C LEU A 17 10.77 10.03 23.53
N LYS A 18 11.42 11.18 23.71
CA LYS A 18 11.95 11.61 25.03
C LYS A 18 10.85 11.70 26.10
N SER A 19 9.62 12.01 25.67
CA SER A 19 8.44 12.18 26.53
C SER A 19 7.63 10.89 26.73
N ALA A 20 7.99 9.80 26.03
CA ALA A 20 7.28 8.52 26.12
C ALA A 20 7.63 7.77 27.41
N ARG A 21 6.63 7.21 28.09
CA ARG A 21 6.76 6.36 29.27
C ARG A 21 5.79 5.19 29.16
N VAL A 22 6.05 4.11 29.91
CA VAL A 22 5.11 3.01 30.05
C VAL A 22 4.29 3.26 31.30
N CYS A 23 2.96 3.25 31.18
CA CYS A 23 2.04 3.41 32.29
C CYS A 23 0.98 2.31 32.24
N GLU A 24 0.57 1.84 33.42
CA GLU A 24 -0.58 0.93 33.54
C GLU A 24 -1.87 1.76 33.39
N VAL A 25 -2.67 1.45 32.37
CA VAL A 25 -3.94 2.12 32.08
C VAL A 25 -5.09 1.12 32.26
N LYS A 26 -6.10 1.53 33.03
CA LYS A 26 -7.35 0.78 33.21
C LYS A 26 -8.40 1.35 32.26
N THR A 27 -8.90 0.54 31.33
CA THR A 27 -10.04 0.92 30.48
C THR A 27 -11.34 0.59 31.20
N ARG A 28 -12.45 1.27 30.85
CA ARG A 28 -13.77 1.05 31.48
C ARG A 28 -14.26 -0.40 31.44
N ASN A 29 -13.72 -1.21 30.53
CA ASN A 29 -14.16 -2.58 30.27
C ASN A 29 -13.15 -3.65 30.73
N GLU A 30 -12.02 -3.27 31.34
CA GLU A 30 -10.98 -4.20 31.80
C GLU A 30 -10.68 -3.96 33.29
N GLU A 31 -10.94 -4.98 34.13
CA GLU A 31 -10.68 -4.91 35.59
C GLU A 31 -9.17 -4.88 35.91
N ASN A 32 -8.36 -5.51 35.06
CA ASN A 32 -6.91 -5.52 35.16
C ASN A 32 -6.31 -4.46 34.22
N GLY A 33 -5.40 -3.63 34.75
CA GLY A 33 -4.70 -2.64 33.94
C GLY A 33 -3.75 -3.29 32.95
N ARG A 34 -3.53 -2.62 31.81
CA ARG A 34 -2.52 -3.00 30.83
C ARG A 34 -1.46 -1.93 30.72
N ASN A 35 -0.23 -2.35 30.45
CA ASN A 35 0.87 -1.42 30.21
C ASN A 35 0.76 -0.83 28.79
N HIS A 36 0.58 0.49 28.71
CA HIS A 36 0.55 1.24 27.46
C HIS A 36 1.71 2.23 27.37
N ILE A 37 2.12 2.56 26.14
CA ILE A 37 2.98 3.69 25.90
C ILE A 37 2.14 4.96 26.05
N CYS A 38 2.52 5.80 27.01
CA CYS A 38 1.88 7.06 27.30
C CYS A 38 2.85 8.21 27.04
N PHE A 39 2.30 9.31 26.54
CA PHE A 39 3.04 10.53 26.29
C PHE A 39 2.69 11.57 27.35
N ARG A 40 3.64 12.47 27.63
CA ARG A 40 3.40 13.62 28.50
C ARG A 40 2.29 14.51 27.93
N ASP A 41 1.39 14.98 28.78
CA ASP A 41 0.33 15.95 28.46
C ASP A 41 0.78 17.10 27.54
N LYS A 42 1.94 17.70 27.82
CA LYS A 42 2.51 18.83 27.07
C LYS A 42 2.94 18.52 25.62
N VAL A 43 2.92 17.26 25.19
CA VAL A 43 3.20 16.89 23.79
C VAL A 43 1.93 16.53 23.01
N ALA A 44 0.74 16.76 23.57
CA ALA A 44 -0.53 16.55 22.88
C ALA A 44 -0.59 17.28 21.52
N ASP A 45 -0.17 18.54 21.46
CA ASP A 45 -0.13 19.32 20.21
C ASP A 45 0.78 18.67 19.15
N SER A 46 1.91 18.09 19.56
CA SER A 46 2.80 17.36 18.65
C SER A 46 2.14 16.11 18.08
N ILE A 47 1.21 15.48 18.79
CA ILE A 47 0.41 14.37 18.26
C ILE A 47 -0.62 14.88 17.24
N TYR A 48 -1.24 16.04 17.49
CA TYR A 48 -2.11 16.68 16.50
C TYR A 48 -1.34 17.02 15.21
N ASP A 49 -0.13 17.59 15.33
CA ASP A 49 0.75 17.89 14.20
C ASP A 49 1.14 16.64 13.41
N MET A 50 1.33 15.50 14.09
CA MET A 50 1.58 14.21 13.45
C MET A 50 0.42 13.81 12.53
N PHE A 51 -0.81 13.86 13.04
CA PHE A 51 -1.99 13.50 12.24
C PHE A 51 -2.26 14.51 11.12
N HIS A 52 -2.01 15.80 11.37
CA HIS A 52 -2.09 16.82 10.35
C HIS A 52 -1.08 16.59 9.22
N THR A 53 0.17 16.29 9.55
CA THR A 53 1.21 15.96 8.55
C THR A 53 0.83 14.70 7.76
N ARG A 54 0.33 13.66 8.44
CA ARG A 54 -0.15 12.44 7.78
C ARG A 54 -1.28 12.74 6.79
N TYR A 55 -2.24 13.58 7.18
CA TYR A 55 -3.34 13.99 6.31
C TYR A 55 -2.84 14.77 5.09
N THR A 56 -1.92 15.71 5.28
CA THR A 56 -1.31 16.48 4.19
C THR A 56 -0.57 15.58 3.21
N LEU A 57 0.27 14.66 3.69
CA LEU A 57 0.96 13.67 2.84
C LEU A 57 -0.02 12.80 2.05
N TYR A 58 -1.09 12.35 2.71
CA TYR A 58 -2.11 11.53 2.08
C TYR A 58 -2.78 12.24 0.91
N LEU A 59 -3.20 13.49 1.08
CA LEU A 59 -3.85 14.25 0.01
C LEU A 59 -2.89 14.70 -1.08
N GLN A 60 -1.70 15.16 -0.72
CA GLN A 60 -0.78 15.79 -1.67
C GLN A 60 0.03 14.78 -2.47
N ALA A 61 0.37 13.63 -1.88
CA ALA A 61 1.26 12.65 -2.48
C ALA A 61 0.58 11.29 -2.67
N TYR A 62 0.14 10.64 -1.59
CA TYR A 62 -0.29 9.23 -1.66
C TYR A 62 -1.59 9.02 -2.44
N GLN A 63 -2.49 10.00 -2.43
CA GLN A 63 -3.73 10.00 -3.22
C GLN A 63 -3.69 11.03 -4.34
N HIS A 64 -2.48 11.39 -4.78
CA HIS A 64 -2.37 12.31 -5.89
C HIS A 64 -3.02 11.65 -7.12
N LYS A 65 -4.06 12.29 -7.67
CA LYS A 65 -4.89 11.74 -8.77
C LYS A 65 -4.11 11.12 -9.92
N ILE A 66 -2.97 11.71 -10.29
CA ILE A 66 -2.15 11.18 -11.39
C ILE A 66 -1.32 9.97 -10.96
N VAL A 67 -0.89 9.89 -9.70
CA VAL A 67 -0.22 8.70 -9.15
C VAL A 67 -1.20 7.54 -9.15
N ASN A 68 -2.42 7.73 -8.63
CA ASN A 68 -3.46 6.70 -8.63
C ASN A 68 -3.76 6.17 -10.05
N ILE A 69 -3.86 7.05 -11.05
CA ILE A 69 -4.07 6.65 -12.46
C ILE A 69 -2.89 5.83 -13.01
N ILE A 70 -1.65 6.17 -12.62
CA ILE A 70 -0.47 5.39 -13.02
C ILE A 70 -0.48 4.02 -12.35
N GLU A 71 -0.75 3.97 -11.05
CA GLU A 71 -0.83 2.71 -10.28
C GLU A 71 -1.93 1.79 -10.82
N GLU A 72 -3.08 2.35 -11.19
CA GLU A 72 -4.17 1.61 -11.85
C GLU A 72 -3.71 1.03 -13.19
N LYS A 73 -3.08 1.84 -14.06
CA LYS A 73 -2.52 1.36 -15.34
C LYS A 73 -1.45 0.29 -15.17
N ILE A 74 -0.57 0.42 -14.18
CA ILE A 74 0.44 -0.60 -13.86
C ILE A 74 -0.25 -1.87 -13.39
N SER A 75 -1.27 -1.76 -12.53
CA SER A 75 -2.05 -2.91 -12.06
C SER A 75 -2.77 -3.62 -13.21
N GLU A 76 -3.39 -2.88 -14.12
CA GLU A 76 -3.99 -3.44 -15.35
C GLU A 76 -2.96 -4.16 -16.23
N ALA A 77 -1.75 -3.60 -16.35
CA ALA A 77 -0.67 -4.23 -17.10
C ALA A 77 -0.20 -5.53 -16.44
N LEU A 78 -0.03 -5.54 -15.12
CA LEU A 78 0.33 -6.74 -14.37
C LEU A 78 -0.77 -7.82 -14.46
N LEU A 79 -2.05 -7.44 -14.38
CA LEU A 79 -3.17 -8.35 -14.59
C LEU A 79 -3.17 -8.94 -16.00
N ALA A 80 -2.89 -8.13 -17.03
CA ALA A 80 -2.80 -8.59 -18.41
C ALA A 80 -1.59 -9.51 -18.67
N ALA A 81 -0.55 -9.43 -17.84
CA ALA A 81 0.66 -10.26 -17.90
C ALA A 81 0.61 -11.48 -16.97
N LYS A 82 -0.36 -11.56 -16.07
CA LYS A 82 -0.44 -12.52 -14.95
C LYS A 82 -0.19 -13.97 -15.37
N ASP A 83 -0.92 -14.44 -16.38
CA ASP A 83 -0.89 -15.84 -16.80
C ASP A 83 0.14 -16.11 -17.92
N LYS A 84 0.83 -15.06 -18.39
CA LYS A 84 1.70 -15.10 -19.57
C LYS A 84 3.18 -14.92 -19.21
N SER A 85 3.46 -14.15 -18.16
CA SER A 85 4.80 -14.05 -17.60
C SER A 85 5.04 -15.21 -16.64
N THR A 86 6.01 -16.06 -16.95
CA THR A 86 6.41 -17.20 -16.11
C THR A 86 6.81 -16.77 -14.70
N LYS A 87 7.53 -15.65 -14.54
CA LYS A 87 7.92 -15.13 -13.22
C LYS A 87 6.71 -14.62 -12.42
N LEU A 88 5.79 -13.92 -13.08
CA LEU A 88 4.61 -13.37 -12.42
C LEU A 88 3.63 -14.48 -12.02
N SER A 89 3.42 -15.46 -12.89
CA SER A 89 2.59 -16.64 -12.62
C SER A 89 3.14 -17.43 -11.42
N GLN A 90 4.44 -17.74 -11.43
CA GLN A 90 5.09 -18.44 -10.31
C GLN A 90 5.01 -17.66 -8.99
N ALA A 91 5.12 -16.33 -9.03
CA ALA A 91 5.00 -15.50 -7.83
C ALA A 91 3.56 -15.44 -7.30
N VAL A 92 2.56 -15.38 -8.19
CA VAL A 92 1.14 -15.40 -7.83
C VAL A 92 0.74 -16.73 -7.20
N GLU A 93 1.17 -17.86 -7.78
CA GLU A 93 0.96 -19.19 -7.21
C GLU A 93 1.54 -19.27 -5.79
N SER A 94 2.80 -18.82 -5.64
CA SER A 94 3.48 -18.77 -4.33
C SER A 94 2.72 -17.93 -3.29
N ILE A 95 2.19 -16.76 -3.68
CA ILE A 95 1.41 -15.91 -2.77
C ILE A 95 0.10 -16.57 -2.37
N SER A 96 -0.56 -17.27 -3.30
CA SER A 96 -1.82 -17.97 -3.01
C SER A 96 -1.63 -19.11 -2.01
N GLU A 97 -0.54 -19.86 -2.14
CA GLU A 97 -0.14 -20.93 -1.22
C GLU A 97 0.14 -20.35 0.19
N ILE A 98 0.89 -19.25 0.30
CA ILE A 98 1.13 -18.58 1.60
C ILE A 98 -0.19 -18.20 2.27
N LYS A 99 -1.12 -17.62 1.51
CA LYS A 99 -2.37 -17.10 2.07
C LYS A 99 -3.26 -18.21 2.62
N THR A 100 -3.32 -19.37 1.95
CA THR A 100 -4.04 -20.55 2.44
C THR A 100 -3.38 -21.13 3.69
N HIS A 101 -2.05 -21.15 3.75
CA HIS A 101 -1.30 -21.70 4.88
C HIS A 101 -1.24 -20.79 6.12
N ILE A 102 -1.35 -19.47 5.98
CA ILE A 102 -1.50 -18.57 7.15
C ILE A 102 -2.89 -18.75 7.82
N SER A 103 -3.90 -19.15 7.04
CA SER A 103 -5.26 -19.40 7.57
C SER A 103 -5.50 -20.83 8.08
N GLY A 104 -4.68 -21.80 7.64
CA GLY A 104 -4.79 -23.21 8.02
C GLY A 104 -3.63 -23.64 8.92
N THR A 105 -3.95 -24.27 10.06
CA THR A 105 -2.99 -24.86 11.02
C THR A 105 -2.33 -26.13 10.48
N GLU A 106 -1.79 -26.12 9.26
CA GLU A 106 -1.06 -27.26 8.70
C GLU A 106 0.42 -26.93 8.58
N GLU A 107 1.27 -27.79 9.16
CA GLU A 107 2.72 -27.68 9.08
C GLU A 107 3.18 -27.88 7.62
N VAL A 108 3.59 -26.78 6.98
CA VAL A 108 4.16 -26.83 5.63
C VAL A 108 5.61 -27.29 5.73
N ASP A 109 6.00 -28.22 4.85
CA ASP A 109 7.39 -28.63 4.67
C ASP A 109 8.31 -27.41 4.49
N GLU A 110 9.40 -27.35 5.25
CA GLU A 110 10.30 -26.19 5.26
C GLU A 110 10.82 -25.86 3.85
N ASN A 111 11.02 -26.89 3.02
CA ASN A 111 11.51 -26.77 1.66
C ASN A 111 10.51 -26.07 0.73
N THR A 112 9.20 -26.29 0.93
CA THR A 112 8.15 -25.59 0.17
C THR A 112 8.10 -24.11 0.56
N ARG A 113 8.21 -23.81 1.86
CA ARG A 113 8.23 -22.43 2.37
C ARG A 113 9.44 -21.63 1.87
N THR A 114 10.62 -22.24 1.83
CA THR A 114 11.83 -21.58 1.31
C THR A 114 11.72 -21.32 -0.20
N ASN A 115 11.20 -22.28 -0.98
CA ASN A 115 11.00 -22.11 -2.43
C ASN A 115 10.03 -20.96 -2.76
N VAL A 116 8.93 -20.86 -2.01
CA VAL A 116 7.93 -19.79 -2.15
C VAL A 116 8.56 -18.42 -1.84
N LEU A 117 9.32 -18.31 -0.74
CA LEU A 117 9.98 -17.06 -0.37
C LEU A 117 11.06 -16.65 -1.38
N GLU A 118 11.79 -17.61 -1.93
CA GLU A 118 12.81 -17.36 -2.96
C GLU A 118 12.18 -16.76 -4.23
N LYS A 119 11.03 -17.29 -4.67
CA LYS A 119 10.27 -16.75 -5.81
C LYS A 119 9.76 -15.33 -5.52
N PHE A 120 9.20 -15.08 -4.35
CA PHE A 120 8.70 -13.76 -3.96
C PHE A 120 9.83 -12.72 -3.87
N THR A 121 11.00 -13.10 -3.35
CA THR A 121 12.16 -12.20 -3.24
C THR A 121 12.64 -11.69 -4.59
N LYS A 122 12.43 -12.47 -5.67
CA LYS A 122 12.78 -12.07 -7.04
C LYS A 122 11.73 -11.15 -7.67
N LEU A 123 10.53 -11.03 -7.10
CA LEU A 123 9.48 -10.13 -7.58
C LEU A 123 9.77 -8.71 -7.08
N THR A 124 10.28 -7.88 -7.96
CA THR A 124 10.64 -6.48 -7.71
C THR A 124 10.14 -5.59 -8.84
N ASP A 125 10.31 -4.28 -8.73
CA ASP A 125 9.96 -3.29 -9.76
C ASP A 125 10.59 -3.60 -11.13
N HIS A 126 11.64 -4.42 -11.18
CA HIS A 126 12.24 -4.90 -12.44
C HIS A 126 11.24 -5.63 -13.35
N ILE A 127 10.15 -6.20 -12.81
CA ILE A 127 9.07 -6.79 -13.61
C ILE A 127 8.46 -5.76 -14.60
N PHE A 128 8.48 -4.48 -14.25
CA PHE A 128 8.03 -3.41 -15.13
C PHE A 128 8.88 -3.35 -16.40
N GLU A 129 10.21 -3.39 -16.26
CA GLU A 129 11.16 -3.36 -17.37
C GLU A 129 11.10 -4.66 -18.19
N GLU A 130 10.96 -5.80 -17.52
CA GLU A 130 10.83 -7.10 -18.17
C GLU A 130 9.62 -7.16 -19.10
N ILE A 131 8.46 -6.66 -18.63
CA ILE A 131 7.26 -6.58 -19.48
C ILE A 131 7.46 -5.53 -20.59
N LEU A 132 8.01 -4.36 -20.25
CA LEU A 132 8.16 -3.25 -21.21
C LEU A 132 9.08 -3.60 -22.38
N TYR A 133 10.17 -4.33 -22.12
CA TYR A 133 11.17 -4.72 -23.12
C TYR A 133 11.02 -6.16 -23.63
N SER A 134 10.01 -6.90 -23.16
CA SER A 134 9.68 -8.22 -23.71
C SER A 134 9.46 -8.15 -25.22
N THR A 135 9.88 -9.18 -25.95
CA THR A 135 9.57 -9.35 -27.39
C THR A 135 8.34 -10.23 -27.61
N ASP A 136 7.85 -10.88 -26.56
CA ASP A 136 6.71 -11.79 -26.60
C ASP A 136 5.42 -11.09 -27.04
N ASP A 137 4.72 -11.71 -27.98
CA ASP A 137 3.43 -11.23 -28.48
C ASP A 137 2.30 -11.44 -27.47
N GLU A 138 2.42 -12.41 -26.57
CA GLU A 138 1.43 -12.64 -25.51
C GLU A 138 1.37 -11.43 -24.54
N LEU A 139 2.54 -10.83 -24.26
CA LEU A 139 2.69 -9.67 -23.38
C LEU A 139 2.42 -8.34 -24.09
N LYS A 140 2.05 -8.34 -25.37
CA LYS A 140 1.84 -7.11 -26.15
C LYS A 140 0.83 -6.15 -25.52
N ASP A 141 -0.25 -6.66 -24.94
CA ASP A 141 -1.27 -5.85 -24.28
C ASP A 141 -0.71 -5.17 -23.01
N ALA A 142 -0.07 -5.94 -22.12
CA ALA A 142 0.59 -5.42 -20.93
C ALA A 142 1.68 -4.40 -21.28
N ARG A 143 2.52 -4.72 -22.28
CA ARG A 143 3.55 -3.83 -22.81
C ARG A 143 2.97 -2.52 -23.33
N THR A 144 1.83 -2.55 -24.03
CA THR A 144 1.17 -1.33 -24.52
C THR A 144 0.70 -0.45 -23.37
N LYS A 145 0.12 -1.03 -22.32
CA LYS A 145 -0.30 -0.30 -21.11
C LYS A 145 0.87 0.37 -20.39
N LEU A 146 2.02 -0.32 -20.26
CA LEU A 146 3.22 0.28 -19.66
C LEU A 146 3.84 1.35 -20.57
N GLN A 147 3.83 1.16 -21.89
CA GLN A 147 4.27 2.19 -22.85
C GLN A 147 3.42 3.46 -22.75
N ASP A 148 2.12 3.36 -22.45
CA ASP A 148 1.28 4.53 -22.19
C ASP A 148 1.75 5.30 -20.96
N VAL A 149 2.15 4.61 -19.89
CA VAL A 149 2.71 5.26 -18.70
C VAL A 149 3.98 6.02 -19.06
N VAL A 150 4.93 5.36 -19.74
CA VAL A 150 6.21 5.96 -20.15
C VAL A 150 6.02 7.14 -21.11
N LYS A 151 5.10 7.01 -22.08
CA LYS A 151 4.77 8.08 -23.05
C LYS A 151 3.78 9.11 -22.52
N ARG A 152 3.41 9.02 -21.25
CA ARG A 152 2.44 9.90 -20.57
C ARG A 152 1.06 9.97 -21.22
N ARG A 153 0.62 8.89 -21.88
CA ARG A 153 -0.72 8.70 -22.45
C ARG A 153 -1.68 8.17 -21.37
N LEU A 154 -1.97 9.01 -20.39
CA LEU A 154 -2.81 8.66 -19.23
C LEU A 154 -4.27 9.10 -19.43
N PRO A 155 -5.25 8.35 -18.88
CA PRO A 155 -6.62 8.80 -18.73
C PRO A 155 -6.70 10.17 -18.07
N LYS A 156 -7.73 10.94 -18.42
CA LYS A 156 -7.97 12.25 -17.83
C LYS A 156 -8.86 12.10 -16.60
N CYS A 157 -8.39 12.62 -15.47
CA CYS A 157 -9.21 12.76 -14.27
C CYS A 157 -10.34 13.76 -14.55
N VAL A 158 -11.59 13.27 -14.50
CA VAL A 158 -12.80 14.06 -14.79
C VAL A 158 -13.19 14.94 -13.61
N GLY A 159 -13.07 14.42 -12.39
CA GLY A 159 -13.38 15.16 -11.16
C GLY A 159 -13.24 14.29 -9.92
N GLU A 160 -13.46 14.90 -8.77
CA GLU A 160 -13.52 14.26 -7.46
C GLU A 160 -14.83 14.69 -6.79
N ASN A 161 -15.50 13.76 -6.11
CA ASN A 161 -16.71 14.06 -5.34
C ASN A 161 -16.62 13.44 -3.94
N ARG A 162 -17.19 14.12 -2.95
CA ARG A 162 -17.25 13.64 -1.56
C ARG A 162 -18.65 13.15 -1.25
N ILE A 163 -18.75 11.91 -0.83
CA ILE A 163 -20.03 11.30 -0.46
C ILE A 163 -20.39 11.75 0.95
N SER A 164 -21.59 12.28 1.14
CA SER A 164 -22.15 12.52 2.48
C SER A 164 -22.64 11.22 3.10
N GLN A 165 -22.64 11.08 4.43
CA GLN A 165 -23.11 9.86 5.11
C GLN A 165 -24.48 9.38 4.61
N ASN A 166 -25.41 10.31 4.37
CA ASN A 166 -26.75 10.02 3.86
C ASN A 166 -26.76 9.43 2.43
N MET A 167 -25.77 9.74 1.59
CA MET A 167 -25.65 9.16 0.25
C MET A 167 -25.02 7.76 0.28
N PHE A 168 -24.17 7.47 1.27
CA PHE A 168 -23.55 6.15 1.44
C PHE A 168 -24.57 5.08 1.86
N GLU A 169 -25.47 5.42 2.79
CA GLU A 169 -26.53 4.53 3.26
C GLU A 169 -27.55 4.16 2.16
N ASN A 170 -27.76 5.06 1.19
CA ASN A 170 -28.73 4.87 0.13
C ASN A 170 -28.21 4.08 -1.09
N LYS A 171 -26.95 3.59 -1.10
CA LYS A 171 -26.32 2.83 -2.21
C LYS A 171 -26.63 3.38 -3.61
N GLN A 172 -26.85 4.68 -3.75
CA GLN A 172 -26.96 5.34 -5.04
C GLN A 172 -25.56 5.70 -5.51
N LEU A 173 -24.78 4.70 -5.87
CA LEU A 173 -23.51 4.90 -6.57
C LEU A 173 -23.68 4.33 -7.97
N LEU A 174 -23.64 5.26 -8.93
CA LEU A 174 -23.69 5.10 -10.38
C LEU A 174 -23.16 3.73 -10.86
N GLN A 175 -24.05 2.97 -11.51
CA GLN A 175 -23.71 1.99 -12.54
C GLN A 175 -22.97 2.67 -13.70
#